data_AF-A0AA93LBN7-F1
#
_entry.id   AF-A0AA93LBN7-F1
#
_cell.length_a   1.000
_cell.length_b   1.000
_cell.length_c   1.000
_cell.angle_alpha   90.00
_cell.angle_beta   90.00
_cell.angle_gamma   90.00
#
_symmetry.space_group_name_H-M   'P 1'
#
loop_
_entity.id
_entity.type
_entity.pdbx_description
1 polymer ?
#
loop_
_entity_poly.entity_id
_entity_poly.type
_entity_poly.pdbx_seq_one_letter_code
_entity_poly.pdbx_strand_id
1 'polypeptide(L)'
;METGAEIVSLWPRWTDSAGTMLAMNALVRSRCGTCGTLLRVELEDVVARFGPGHSLIDRLERCRMVGCIGSTFYLASRTYGREWTALLRDPALVTSFETAAPTRTALG
;
A
#
# COMPACT_ATOMS: atom_id res chain seq x y z
N MET A 1 -16.16 1.20 -35.96
CA MET A 1 -14.93 0.91 -35.18
C MET A 1 -14.75 2.05 -34.22
N GLU A 2 -15.34 1.93 -33.03
CA GLU A 2 -15.22 2.93 -31.98
C GLU A 2 -13.82 2.78 -31.38
N THR A 3 -13.00 3.81 -31.54
CA THR A 3 -11.69 3.91 -30.91
C THR A 3 -11.93 4.08 -29.41
N GLY A 4 -12.03 2.97 -28.68
CA GLY A 4 -12.15 2.99 -27.22
C GLY A 4 -10.98 3.78 -26.67
N ALA A 5 -11.27 4.88 -25.98
CA ALA A 5 -10.25 5.68 -25.33
C ALA A 5 -9.49 4.79 -24.35
N GLU A 6 -8.19 4.58 -24.60
CA GLU A 6 -7.31 3.89 -23.68
C GLU A 6 -7.22 4.76 -22.40
N ILE A 7 -7.94 4.36 -21.36
CA ILE A 7 -7.87 5.04 -20.06
C ILE A 7 -6.50 4.72 -19.48
N VAL A 8 -5.55 5.63 -19.67
CA VAL A 8 -4.25 5.56 -19.02
C VAL A 8 -4.47 5.83 -17.53
N SER A 9 -4.34 4.78 -16.72
CA SER A 9 -4.37 4.89 -15.26
C SER A 9 -3.17 5.74 -14.80
N LEU A 10 -3.43 7.03 -14.52
CA LEU A 10 -2.41 7.93 -14.01
C LEU A 10 -2.08 7.57 -12.56
N TRP A 11 -0.88 7.03 -12.34
CA TRP A 11 -0.41 6.74 -11.00
C TRP A 11 -0.20 8.04 -10.21
N PRO A 12 -0.68 8.15 -8.96
CA PRO A 12 -0.50 9.38 -8.19
C PRO A 12 0.97 9.60 -7.83
N ARG A 13 1.60 10.61 -8.45
CA ARG A 13 3.04 10.95 -8.23
C ARG A 13 3.43 11.14 -6.77
N TRP A 14 2.50 11.56 -5.92
CA TRP A 14 2.75 11.74 -4.49
C TRP A 14 3.07 10.45 -3.73
N THR A 15 2.81 9.28 -4.34
CA THR A 15 3.10 7.95 -3.75
C THR A 15 4.41 7.33 -4.25
N ASP A 16 5.14 8.01 -5.15
CA ASP A 16 6.33 7.41 -5.79
C ASP A 16 7.45 7.09 -4.79
N SER A 17 7.55 7.85 -3.69
CA SER A 17 8.57 7.63 -2.65
C SER A 17 8.06 7.92 -1.23
N ALA A 18 8.67 7.24 -0.25
CA ALA A 18 8.41 7.41 1.17
C ALA A 18 8.70 8.85 1.63
N GLY A 19 9.72 9.51 1.08
CA GLY A 19 10.05 10.90 1.38
C GLY A 19 8.96 11.87 0.92
N THR A 20 8.41 11.68 -0.28
CA THR A 20 7.29 12.53 -0.77
C THR A 20 6.04 12.32 0.08
N MET A 21 5.72 11.07 0.41
CA MET A 21 4.60 10.76 1.29
C MET A 21 4.77 11.38 2.68
N LEU A 22 5.99 11.32 3.24
CA LEU A 22 6.31 11.90 4.54
C LEU A 22 6.16 13.42 4.53
N ALA A 23 6.74 14.10 3.53
CA ALA A 23 6.65 15.55 3.39
C ALA A 23 5.20 16.05 3.26
N MET A 24 4.30 15.21 2.73
CA MET A 24 2.88 15.50 2.60
C MET A 24 2.04 15.14 3.84
N ASN A 25 2.65 14.58 4.89
CA ASN A 25 1.94 13.99 6.02
C ASN A 25 0.90 12.94 5.59
N ALA A 26 1.22 12.16 4.56
CA ALA A 26 0.38 11.07 4.11
C ALA A 26 0.34 9.94 5.15
N LEU A 27 -0.79 9.24 5.21
CA LEU A 27 -0.98 8.09 6.08
C LEU A 27 -0.64 6.82 5.30
N VAL A 28 0.16 5.93 5.88
CA VAL A 28 0.50 4.64 5.27
C VAL A 28 0.16 3.49 6.22
N ARG A 29 -0.39 2.42 5.63
CA ARG A 29 -0.71 1.17 6.31
C ARG A 29 -0.23 -0.01 5.50
N SER A 30 0.05 -1.14 6.16
CA SER A 30 0.21 -2.44 5.50
C SER A 30 -1.01 -3.30 5.76
N ARG A 31 -1.50 -3.99 4.73
CA ARG A 31 -2.64 -4.91 4.79
C ARG A 31 -2.20 -6.30 4.35
N CYS A 32 -2.48 -7.33 5.15
CA CYS A 32 -2.27 -8.71 4.75
C CYS A 32 -3.36 -9.21 3.82
N GLY A 33 -2.97 -9.83 2.69
CA GLY A 33 -3.93 -10.48 1.79
C GLY A 33 -4.61 -11.71 2.38
N THR A 34 -3.94 -12.44 3.27
CA THR A 34 -4.42 -13.74 3.79
C THR A 34 -5.27 -13.58 5.05
N CYS A 35 -4.77 -12.89 6.07
CA CYS A 35 -5.49 -12.76 7.34
C CYS A 35 -6.20 -11.40 7.51
N GLY A 36 -6.02 -10.48 6.55
CA GLY A 36 -6.66 -9.16 6.57
C GLY A 36 -6.05 -8.17 7.55
N THR A 37 -5.02 -8.54 8.32
CA THR A 37 -4.43 -7.68 9.35
C THR A 37 -3.94 -6.37 8.75
N LEU A 38 -4.35 -5.27 9.38
CA LEU A 38 -4.00 -3.91 9.00
C LEU A 38 -3.12 -3.27 10.08
N LEU A 39 -1.92 -2.84 9.70
CA LEU A 39 -0.97 -2.20 10.59
C LEU A 39 -0.63 -0.79 10.10
N ARG A 40 -0.37 0.12 11.03
CA ARG A 40 0.18 1.43 10.73
C ARG A 40 1.66 1.31 10.36
N VAL A 41 2.09 2.10 9.39
CA VAL A 41 3.48 2.21 8.96
C VAL A 41 3.94 3.64 9.23
N GLU A 42 4.93 3.80 10.10
CA GLU A 42 5.55 5.11 10.34
C GLU A 42 6.52 5.42 9.19
N LEU A 43 6.22 6.48 8.43
CA LEU A 43 7.03 6.86 7.28
C LEU A 43 8.41 7.36 7.71
N GLU A 44 8.52 7.96 8.88
CA GLU A 44 9.77 8.39 9.50
C GLU A 44 10.72 7.20 9.66
N ASP A 45 10.22 6.06 10.16
CA ASP A 45 11.00 4.83 10.30
C ASP A 45 11.43 4.27 8.94
N VAL A 46 10.54 4.28 7.95
CA VAL A 46 10.85 3.83 6.59
C VAL A 46 11.95 4.69 5.99
N VAL A 47 11.83 6.02 6.07
CA VAL A 47 12.81 6.95 5.52
C VAL A 47 14.15 6.85 6.27
N ALA A 48 14.13 6.71 7.60
CA ALA A 48 15.35 6.54 8.39
C ALA A 48 16.10 5.25 8.04
N ARG A 49 15.38 4.16 7.76
CA ARG A 49 15.97 2.83 7.47
C ARG A 49 16.38 2.65 6.01
N PHE A 50 15.58 3.15 5.07
CA PHE A 50 15.71 2.85 3.65
C PHE A 50 15.97 4.08 2.76
N GLY A 51 15.95 5.28 3.36
CA GLY A 51 16.13 6.55 2.66
C GLY A 51 14.84 7.14 2.07
N PRO A 52 14.81 8.45 1.77
CA PRO A 52 13.62 9.15 1.30
C PRO A 52 13.18 8.74 -0.11
N GLY A 53 14.08 8.20 -0.93
CA GLY A 53 13.78 7.70 -2.28
C GLY A 53 13.13 6.31 -2.31
N HIS A 54 12.96 5.65 -1.16
CA HIS A 54 12.42 4.30 -1.11
C HIS A 54 10.95 4.26 -1.58
N SER A 55 10.63 3.40 -2.54
CA SER A 55 9.27 3.22 -3.03
C SER A 55 8.57 2.05 -2.35
N LEU A 56 7.33 2.27 -1.94
CA LEU A 56 6.45 1.25 -1.34
C LEU A 56 5.53 0.58 -2.37
N ILE A 57 5.56 1.02 -3.62
CA ILE A 57 4.73 0.49 -4.71
C ILE A 57 5.20 -0.93 -5.05
N ASP A 58 4.24 -1.86 -5.15
CA ASP A 58 4.45 -3.29 -5.43
C ASP A 58 5.34 -4.01 -4.41
N ARG A 59 5.66 -3.35 -3.29
CA ARG A 59 6.46 -3.94 -2.23
C ARG A 59 5.59 -4.83 -1.36
N LEU A 60 6.05 -6.06 -1.19
CA LEU A 60 5.45 -7.04 -0.30
C LEU A 60 6.35 -7.30 0.90
N GLU A 61 5.74 -7.36 2.08
CA GLU A 61 6.39 -7.84 3.30
C GLU A 61 5.68 -9.10 3.81
N ARG A 62 6.35 -9.86 4.67
CA ARG A 62 5.70 -10.96 5.39
C ARG A 62 4.74 -10.41 6.43
N CYS A 63 3.58 -11.06 6.57
CA CYS A 63 2.63 -10.73 7.63
C CYS A 63 3.29 -10.89 9.01
N ARG A 64 3.08 -9.90 9.89
CA ARG A 64 3.60 -9.93 11.26
C ARG A 64 2.71 -10.71 12.24
N MET A 65 1.54 -11.18 11.80
CA MET A 65 0.67 -12.01 12.64
C MET A 65 1.27 -13.40 12.82
N VAL A 66 1.35 -13.85 14.07
CA VAL A 66 1.77 -15.21 14.41
C VAL A 66 0.86 -16.23 13.73
N GLY A 67 1.46 -17.22 13.07
CA GLY A 67 0.74 -18.28 12.34
C GLY A 67 0.24 -17.88 10.95
N CYS A 68 0.36 -16.60 10.55
CA CYS A 68 0.07 -16.19 9.19
C CYS A 68 1.33 -16.25 8.31
N ILE A 69 1.25 -16.97 7.19
CA ILE A 69 2.33 -17.04 6.19
C ILE A 69 2.10 -16.11 4.99
N GLY A 70 1.05 -15.29 5.05
CA GLY A 70 0.64 -14.40 3.98
C GLY A 70 1.58 -13.21 3.77
N SER A 71 1.43 -12.56 2.61
CA SER A 71 2.12 -11.32 2.29
C SER A 71 1.22 -10.10 2.58
N THR A 72 1.86 -8.97 2.84
CA THR A 72 1.20 -7.68 2.99
C THR A 72 1.57 -6.73 1.86
N PHE A 73 0.61 -5.90 1.44
CA PHE A 73 0.83 -4.79 0.53
C PHE A 73 0.53 -3.47 1.25
N TYR A 74 1.03 -2.36 0.71
CA TYR A 74 0.83 -1.04 1.31
C TYR A 74 -0.43 -0.35 0.78
N LEU A 75 -1.04 0.42 1.67
CA LEU A 75 -2.12 1.36 1.39
C LEU A 75 -1.63 2.75 1.79
N ALA A 76 -1.91 3.76 0.97
CA ALA A 76 -1.62 5.15 1.30
C ALA A 76 -2.86 6.02 1.19
N SER A 77 -2.97 7.02 2.04
CA SER A 77 -3.98 8.07 1.93
C SER A 77 -3.32 9.43 2.12
N ARG A 78 -3.71 10.43 1.32
CA ARG A 78 -3.10 11.77 1.38
C ARG A 78 -3.24 12.43 2.75
N THR A 79 -4.35 12.20 3.44
CA THR A 79 -4.63 12.75 4.77
C THR A 79 -5.81 11.99 5.39
N TYR A 80 -6.14 12.29 6.64
CA TYR A 80 -7.24 11.66 7.35
C TYR A 80 -8.58 11.86 6.62
N GLY A 81 -9.42 10.81 6.61
CA GLY A 81 -10.75 10.85 5.98
C GLY A 81 -10.75 10.86 4.45
N ARG A 82 -9.59 10.72 3.79
CA ARG A 82 -9.50 10.52 2.34
C ARG A 82 -9.49 9.03 1.99
N GLU A 83 -9.71 8.77 0.70
CA GLU A 83 -9.64 7.43 0.13
C GLU A 83 -8.25 6.82 0.34
N TRP A 84 -8.22 5.51 0.54
CA TRP A 84 -6.99 4.72 0.62
C TRP A 84 -6.70 4.13 -0.75
N THR A 85 -5.54 4.48 -1.31
CA THR A 85 -5.02 3.91 -2.55
C THR A 85 -4.14 2.72 -2.22
N ALA A 86 -4.43 1.56 -2.82
CA ALA A 86 -3.50 0.43 -2.75
C ALA A 86 -2.26 0.74 -3.58
N LEU A 87 -1.08 0.56 -2.99
CA LEU A 87 0.19 0.77 -3.66
C LEU A 87 0.59 -0.48 -4.46
N LEU A 88 -0.31 -0.93 -5.33
CA LEU A 88 -0.14 -2.03 -6.27
C LEU A 88 -0.31 -1.49 -7.69
N ARG A 89 0.75 -1.53 -8.49
CA ARG A 89 0.78 -1.14 -9.89
C ARG A 89 0.89 -2.35 -10.81
N ASP A 90 1.59 -3.41 -10.38
CA ASP A 90 1.70 -4.67 -11.14
C ASP A 90 0.33 -5.37 -11.23
N PRO A 91 -0.22 -5.58 -12.46
CA PRO A 91 -1.51 -6.25 -12.65
C PRO A 91 -1.60 -7.65 -12.02
N ALA A 92 -0.48 -8.40 -11.97
CA ALA A 92 -0.45 -9.72 -11.35
C ALA A 92 -0.61 -9.63 -9.83
N LEU A 93 -0.01 -8.61 -9.20
CA LEU A 93 -0.19 -8.35 -7.77
C LEU A 93 -1.59 -7.84 -7.47
N VAL A 94 -2.12 -6.93 -8.29
CA VAL A 94 -3.51 -6.46 -8.17
C VAL A 94 -4.45 -7.65 -8.15
N THR A 95 -4.40 -8.51 -9.17
CA THR A 95 -5.22 -9.73 -9.28
C THR A 95 -5.06 -10.63 -8.04
N SER A 96 -3.84 -10.81 -7.57
CA SER A 96 -3.54 -11.67 -6.41
C SER A 96 -4.20 -11.18 -5.11
N PHE A 97 -4.44 -9.87 -4.98
CA PHE A 97 -5.04 -9.27 -3.77
C PHE A 97 -6.49 -8.83 -3.94
N GLU A 98 -7.12 -9.04 -5.09
CA GLU A 98 -8.57 -8.81 -5.29
C GLU A 98 -9.42 -9.66 -4.34
N THR A 99 -8.96 -10.89 -4.09
CA THR A 99 -9.63 -11.84 -3.16
C THR A 99 -9.10 -11.76 -1.73
N ALA A 100 -8.39 -10.67 -1.39
CA ALA A 100 -7.79 -10.50 -0.07
C ALA A 100 -8.84 -10.53 1.04
N ALA A 101 -8.51 -11.21 2.14
CA ALA A 101 -9.33 -11.29 3.34
C ALA A 101 -9.77 -9.89 3.83
N PRO A 102 -10.98 -9.76 4.39
CA PRO A 102 -11.49 -8.49 4.87
C PRO A 102 -10.56 -7.89 5.92
N THR A 103 -10.45 -6.57 5.92
CA THR A 103 -9.60 -5.81 6.83
C THR A 103 -9.93 -6.15 8.28
N ARG A 104 -8.91 -6.54 9.04
CA ARG A 104 -8.95 -6.72 10.49
C ARG A 104 -7.95 -5.77 11.11
N THR A 105 -8.39 -4.89 11.98
CA THR A 105 -7.47 -4.21 12.88
C THR A 105 -6.97 -5.24 13.88
N ALA A 106 -5.69 -5.20 14.22
CA ALA A 106 -5.17 -6.04 15.30
C ALA A 106 -6.05 -5.83 16.55
N LEU A 107 -6.60 -6.91 17.08
CA LEU A 107 -7.21 -6.92 18.40
C LEU A 107 -6.01 -6.77 19.35
N GLY A 108 -5.93 -5.60 20.02
CA GLY A 108 -4.90 -5.34 21.02
C GLY A 108 -4.94 -6.37 22.14
#